data_AF-A0A9D4MA96-F1
#
_entry.id   AF-A0A9D4MA96-F1
#
_cell.length_a   1.000
_cell.length_b   1.000
_cell.length_c   1.000
_cell.angle_alpha   90.00
_cell.angle_beta   90.00
_cell.angle_gamma   90.00
#
_symmetry.space_group_name_H-M   'P 1'
#
loop_
_entity.id
_entity.type
_entity.pdbx_description
1 polymer ?
#
loop_
_entity_poly.entity_id
_entity_poly.type
_entity_poly.pdbx_seq_one_letter_code
_entity_poly.pdbx_strand_id
1 'polypeptide(L)'
;MSLRQEVLHLYRCLMRLSYRWESALGNPGATEEERKYIREESRRLFKKNKSITDEKEVQDHLKEGVTRLDLAIHYRNPYPRPVSSCTYSMGSEQG
;
A
#
# COMPACT_ATOMS: atom_id res chain seq x y z
N MET A 1 12.46 12.70 -18.12
CA MET A 1 12.16 11.30 -17.78
C MET A 1 10.82 10.96 -18.40
N SER A 2 10.65 9.75 -18.96
CA SER A 2 9.36 9.34 -19.53
C SER A 2 8.40 8.93 -18.41
N LEU A 3 7.12 9.29 -18.50
CA LEU A 3 6.08 8.92 -17.54
C LEU A 3 6.05 7.40 -17.27
N ARG A 4 6.29 6.60 -18.32
CA ARG A 4 6.41 5.14 -18.20
C ARG A 4 7.55 4.71 -17.28
N GLN A 5 8.69 5.39 -17.33
CA GLN A 5 9.84 5.08 -16.48
C GLN A 5 9.53 5.40 -15.01
N GLU A 6 8.82 6.49 -14.74
CA GLU A 6 8.42 6.89 -13.39
C GLU A 6 7.41 5.90 -12.79
N VAL A 7 6.40 5.49 -13.56
CA VAL A 7 5.45 4.44 -13.15
C VAL A 7 6.17 3.13 -12.80
N LEU A 8 7.12 2.69 -13.63
CA LEU A 8 7.91 1.49 -13.37
C LEU A 8 8.87 1.65 -12.19
N HIS A 9 9.36 2.86 -11.94
CA HIS A 9 10.17 3.17 -10.77
C HIS A 9 9.33 3.05 -9.49
N LEU A 10 8.16 3.71 -9.45
CA LEU A 10 7.24 3.63 -8.32
C LEU A 10 6.84 2.19 -8.02
N TYR A 11 6.48 1.40 -9.04
CA TYR A 11 6.14 -0.01 -8.87
C TYR A 11 7.27 -0.80 -8.18
N ARG A 12 8.52 -0.61 -8.63
CA ARG A 12 9.69 -1.28 -8.02
C ARG A 12 9.94 -0.79 -6.59
N CYS A 13 9.70 0.48 -6.30
CA CYS A 13 9.79 1.00 -4.93
C CYS A 13 8.75 0.35 -4.02
N LEU A 14 7.49 0.25 -4.44
CA LEU A 14 6.42 -0.42 -3.67
C LEU A 14 6.71 -1.89 -3.44
N MET A 15 7.20 -2.61 -4.45
CA MET A 15 7.61 -4.01 -4.30
C MET A 15 8.76 -4.14 -3.29
N ARG A 16 9.80 -3.30 -3.38
CA ARG A 16 10.91 -3.30 -2.40
C ARG A 16 10.44 -2.95 -1.00
N LEU A 17 9.53 -1.99 -0.86
CA LEU A 17 8.90 -1.66 0.42
C LEU A 17 8.20 -2.90 0.99
N SER A 18 7.40 -3.61 0.19
CA SER A 18 6.71 -4.83 0.63
C SER A 18 7.64 -5.95 1.12
N TYR A 19 8.91 -5.98 0.72
CA TYR A 19 9.86 -6.99 1.23
C TYR A 19 10.56 -6.53 2.51
N ARG A 20 10.82 -5.22 2.63
CA ARG A 20 11.49 -4.60 3.78
C ARG A 20 10.52 -4.12 4.87
N TRP A 21 9.23 -4.28 4.64
CA TRP A 21 8.20 -3.82 5.56
C TRP A 21 8.32 -4.51 6.90
N GLU A 22 8.20 -3.75 7.97
CA GLU A 22 8.16 -4.23 9.35
C GLU A 22 6.99 -3.53 10.02
N SER A 23 6.06 -4.30 10.58
CA SER A 23 4.90 -3.74 11.24
C SER A 23 5.34 -2.88 12.41
N ALA A 24 4.70 -1.72 12.60
CA ALA A 24 4.90 -0.89 13.78
C ALA A 24 4.60 -1.65 15.09
N LEU A 25 3.79 -2.71 15.03
CA LEU A 25 3.43 -3.55 16.16
C LEU A 25 4.52 -4.56 16.55
N GLY A 26 5.57 -4.74 15.74
CA GLY A 26 6.66 -5.69 16.00
C GLY A 26 6.25 -7.17 15.97
N ASN A 27 5.00 -7.47 15.63
CA ASN A 27 4.48 -8.82 15.53
C ASN A 27 4.84 -9.43 14.15
N PRO A 28 5.51 -10.60 14.10
CA PRO A 28 5.82 -11.29 12.85
C PRO A 28 4.58 -11.63 12.00
N GLY A 29 3.46 -12.02 12.63
CA GLY A 29 2.22 -12.35 11.92
C GLY A 29 1.62 -11.13 11.22
N ALA A 30 1.48 -10.03 11.95
CA ALA A 30 0.99 -8.76 11.39
C ALA A 30 1.92 -8.23 10.29
N THR A 31 3.24 -8.39 10.45
CA THR A 31 4.23 -7.99 9.44
C THR A 31 4.01 -8.76 8.13
N GLU A 32 3.84 -10.08 8.18
CA GLU A 32 3.63 -10.87 6.96
C GLU A 32 2.30 -10.56 6.28
N GLU A 33 1.23 -10.36 7.04
CA GLU A 33 -0.07 -9.93 6.51
C GLU A 33 0.01 -8.57 5.82
N GLU A 34 0.67 -7.58 6.44
CA GLU A 34 0.87 -6.26 5.86
C GLU A 34 1.76 -6.32 4.61
N ARG A 35 2.83 -7.13 4.61
CA ARG A 35 3.68 -7.36 3.43
C ARG A 35 2.88 -7.93 2.26
N LYS A 36 2.08 -8.96 2.53
CA LYS A 36 1.21 -9.59 1.54
C LYS A 36 0.20 -8.58 1.00
N TYR A 37 -0.43 -7.82 1.89
CA TYR A 37 -1.38 -6.78 1.52
C TYR A 37 -0.77 -5.72 0.60
N ILE A 38 0.36 -5.10 0.98
CA ILE A 38 1.04 -4.08 0.17
C ILE A 38 1.34 -4.64 -1.23
N ARG A 39 1.82 -5.89 -1.31
CA ARG A 39 2.17 -6.55 -2.57
C ARG A 39 0.95 -6.77 -3.46
N GLU A 40 -0.12 -7.34 -2.92
CA GLU A 40 -1.34 -7.66 -3.66
C GLU A 40 -2.07 -6.39 -4.10
N GLU A 41 -2.20 -5.43 -3.20
CA GLU A 41 -2.89 -4.17 -3.48
C GLU A 41 -2.14 -3.33 -4.54
N SER A 42 -0.80 -3.25 -4.43
CA SER A 42 0.01 -2.60 -5.46
C SER A 42 -0.18 -3.27 -6.82
N ARG A 43 -0.14 -4.60 -6.89
CA ARG A 43 -0.39 -5.32 -8.16
C ARG A 43 -1.79 -5.06 -8.70
N ARG A 44 -2.80 -5.05 -7.83
CA ARG A 44 -4.21 -4.81 -8.18
C ARG A 44 -4.40 -3.43 -8.79
N LEU A 45 -3.87 -2.39 -8.15
CA LEU A 45 -3.99 -1.00 -8.62
C LEU A 45 -3.28 -0.78 -9.96
N PHE A 46 -2.05 -1.27 -10.11
CA PHE A 46 -1.31 -1.14 -11.37
C PHE A 46 -1.97 -1.92 -12.51
N LYS A 47 -2.56 -3.09 -12.21
CA LYS A 47 -3.32 -3.86 -13.21
C LYS A 47 -4.61 -3.16 -13.59
N LYS A 48 -5.35 -2.59 -12.62
CA LYS A 48 -6.58 -1.82 -12.85
C LYS A 48 -6.31 -0.61 -13.75
N ASN A 49 -5.19 0.07 -13.54
CA ASN A 49 -4.86 1.32 -14.25
C ASN A 49 -4.08 1.10 -15.55
N LYS A 50 -3.83 -0.16 -15.96
CA LYS A 50 -3.01 -0.49 -17.14
C LYS A 50 -3.57 0.07 -18.45
N SER A 51 -4.89 0.22 -18.56
CA SER A 51 -5.57 0.71 -19.77
C SER A 51 -5.73 2.23 -19.82
N ILE A 52 -5.29 2.96 -18.79
CA ILE A 52 -5.34 4.43 -18.78
C ILE A 52 -4.32 4.95 -19.78
N THR A 53 -4.80 5.72 -20.75
CA THR A 53 -3.98 6.35 -21.80
C THR A 53 -3.89 7.86 -21.64
N ASP A 54 -4.77 8.48 -20.83
CA ASP A 54 -4.70 9.90 -20.52
C ASP A 54 -3.48 10.18 -19.62
N GLU A 55 -2.60 11.04 -20.13
CA GLU A 55 -1.35 11.39 -19.46
C GLU A 55 -1.61 12.08 -18.12
N LYS A 56 -2.67 12.89 -18.03
CA LYS A 56 -3.02 13.62 -16.80
C LYS A 56 -3.49 12.66 -15.71
N GLU A 57 -4.38 11.73 -16.04
CA GLU A 57 -4.80 10.69 -15.10
C GLU A 57 -3.62 9.84 -14.63
N VAL A 58 -2.70 9.45 -15.52
CA VAL A 58 -1.51 8.69 -15.12
C VAL A 58 -0.63 9.48 -14.15
N GLN A 59 -0.45 10.78 -14.38
CA GLN A 59 0.30 11.66 -13.47
C GLN A 59 -0.37 11.79 -12.10
N ASP A 60 -1.70 11.92 -12.06
CA ASP A 60 -2.44 12.03 -10.81
C ASP A 60 -2.32 10.74 -9.97
N HIS A 61 -2.48 9.57 -10.61
CA HIS A 61 -2.25 8.28 -9.95
C HIS A 61 -0.79 8.09 -9.50
N LEU A 62 0.17 8.60 -10.27
CA LEU A 62 1.58 8.56 -9.90
C LEU A 62 1.85 9.39 -8.65
N LYS A 63 1.34 10.63 -8.61
CA LYS A 63 1.45 11.53 -7.43
C LYS A 63 0.81 10.91 -6.20
N GLU A 64 -0.39 10.36 -6.35
CA GLU A 64 -1.09 9.66 -5.27
C GLU A 64 -0.26 8.48 -4.75
N GLY A 65 0.30 7.66 -5.65
CA GLY A 65 1.13 6.52 -5.28
C GLY A 65 2.45 6.90 -4.59
N VAL A 66 3.11 7.97 -5.03
CA VAL A 66 4.30 8.52 -4.35
C VAL A 66 3.94 9.04 -2.95
N THR A 67 2.84 9.80 -2.84
CA THR A 67 2.36 10.29 -1.54
C THR A 67 2.08 9.14 -0.58
N ARG A 68 1.42 8.07 -1.05
CA ARG A 68 1.17 6.87 -0.25
C ARG A 68 2.46 6.17 0.19
N LEU A 69 3.46 6.10 -0.70
CA LEU A 69 4.77 5.54 -0.38
C LEU A 69 5.47 6.34 0.72
N ASP A 70 5.49 7.68 0.60
CA ASP A 70 6.11 8.57 1.59
C ASP A 70 5.43 8.46 2.95
N LEU A 71 4.09 8.45 2.96
CA LEU A 71 3.32 8.24 4.19
C LEU A 71 3.60 6.88 4.83
N ALA A 72 3.67 5.82 4.02
CA ALA A 72 3.96 4.47 4.51
C ALA A 72 5.36 4.38 5.15
N ILE A 73 6.36 5.06 4.57
CA ILE A 73 7.72 5.12 5.12
C ILE A 73 7.75 5.95 6.42
N HIS A 74 7.10 7.10 6.44
CA HIS A 74 7.16 8.02 7.57
C HIS A 74 6.39 7.51 8.80
N TYR A 75 5.19 6.97 8.58
CA TYR A 75 4.29 6.55 9.64
C TYR A 75 4.29 5.04 9.90
N ARG A 76 5.05 4.24 9.12
CA ARG A 76 5.07 2.76 9.19
C ARG A 76 3.67 2.13 9.20
N ASN A 77 2.76 2.71 8.43
CA ASN A 77 1.39 2.24 8.30
C ASN A 77 1.06 1.97 6.82
N PRO A 78 0.65 0.74 6.44
CA PRO A 78 0.30 0.47 5.06
C PRO A 78 -1.03 1.14 4.72
N TYR A 79 -0.99 2.07 3.75
CA TYR A 79 -2.18 2.71 3.20
C TYR A 79 -2.53 2.11 1.82
N PRO A 80 -3.82 1.85 1.53
CA PRO A 80 -4.98 1.93 2.44
C PRO A 80 -4.94 0.81 3.50
N ARG A 81 -5.40 1.06 4.74
CA ARG A 81 -5.59 -0.06 5.67
C ARG A 81 -6.81 -0.89 5.20
N PRO A 82 -6.74 -2.22 5.13
CA PRO A 82 -7.94 -3.02 4.99
C PRO A 82 -8.91 -2.70 6.13
N VAL A 83 -10.14 -2.31 5.80
CA VAL A 83 -11.13 -1.74 6.74
C VAL A 83 -11.74 -2.80 7.69
N SER A 84 -11.14 -3.99 7.80
CA SER A 84 -11.78 -5.18 8.37
C SER A 84 -11.12 -5.72 9.65
N SER A 85 -10.46 -4.89 10.46
CA SER A 85 -9.97 -5.32 11.79
C SER A 85 -10.29 -4.41 12.97
N CYS A 86 -10.91 -3.24 12.76
CA CYS A 86 -11.61 -2.56 13.85
C CYS A 86 -13.00 -3.18 14.09
N THR A 87 -13.08 -4.50 14.24
CA THR A 87 -14.16 -5.08 15.05
C THR A 87 -13.82 -4.67 16.48
N TYR A 88 -14.48 -3.62 16.97
CA TYR A 88 -14.67 -3.44 18.40
C TYR A 88 -15.06 -4.81 18.97
N SER A 89 -14.15 -5.43 19.73
CA SER A 89 -14.50 -6.53 20.61
C SER A 89 -15.47 -5.94 21.61
N MET A 90 -16.77 -6.03 21.31
CA MET A 90 -17.83 -5.74 22.26
C MET A 90 -17.55 -6.58 23.50
N GLY A 91 -17.20 -5.91 24.59
CA GLY A 91 -17.03 -6.54 25.89
C GLY A 91 -18.27 -7.36 26.22
N SER A 92 -18.09 -8.68 26.23
CA SER A 92 -19.02 -9.59 26.86
C SER A 92 -18.38 -10.01 28.16
N GLU A 93 -18.63 -9.26 29.22
CA GLU A 93 -18.54 -9.80 30.57
C GLU A 93 -19.85 -9.47 31.28
N GLN A 94 -20.68 -10.51 31.39
CA GLN A 94 -21.75 -10.63 32.35
C GLN A 94 -21.14 -10.81 33.73
N GLY A 95 -21.72 -10.13 34.74
CA GLY A 95 -21.45 -10.31 36.15
C GLY A 95 -22.53 -9.61 36.96
#